data_AF-V5IGY7-F1
#
_entry.id   AF-V5IGY7-F1
#
_cell.length_a   1.000
_cell.length_b   1.000
_cell.length_c   1.000
_cell.angle_alpha   90.00
_cell.angle_beta   90.00
_cell.angle_gamma   90.00
#
_symmetry.space_group_name_H-M   'P 1'
#
loop_
_entity.id
_entity.type
_entity.pdbx_description
1 polymer ?
#
loop_
_entity_poly.entity_id
_entity_poly.type
_entity_poly.pdbx_seq_one_letter_code
_entity_poly.pdbx_strand_id
1 'polypeptide(L)'
;MAGGTRDGSLRFRQKSTNGVHNPAWNGVVEDGTPLQNDQRQNRMRANRLGGAFYACTLALYLTAAIVVDRCENSLPDVVGSVPGVLNDGRTFVGSRARSRLAELVSLGPRSVGSYENEVAAVDYLLKQLEHIRDRARPVHSIELAVQRPNGSFFLGFIDGFTSTYRNIQNVIARIAPRESEPAAGKRHSLLVNCHFDTAPGSPGASDDAINCAIMLEILQVLSQRPDALRHPVIFLFNGAEENILQGAHGFITQHPWAKEVAAFVNLEACGAGGKELLFQASNSHPWLVRSYVEGAVRPFASIIAEEVFQSGLIPSDTDFRIFRDFGGLPGLDFAFAKNGHVYHTKYDNLDYVPGGSIQHAGDNILGLLLKILEAPELEHGGVQSLDGTHQDSRDGMVYFDFLGFFMVTYTYSVGNLLVKLVVLVSLVSMAWRMKSSSAGRHL
;
A
#
# COMPACT_ATOMS: atom_id res chain seq x y z
N MET A 1 11.09 64.18 14.72
CA MET A 1 11.77 64.74 15.92
C MET A 1 12.17 63.59 16.82
N ALA A 2 13.39 63.67 17.33
CA ALA A 2 14.12 62.62 18.03
C ALA A 2 13.73 62.43 19.50
N GLY A 3 14.17 61.31 20.08
CA GLY A 3 14.16 61.00 21.52
C GLY A 3 13.16 59.89 21.85
N GLY A 4 13.47 58.81 22.56
CA GLY A 4 14.65 58.43 23.31
C GLY A 4 14.17 57.32 24.27
N THR A 5 14.82 56.16 24.25
CA THR A 5 14.42 54.97 25.00
C THR A 5 15.00 55.00 26.42
N ARG A 6 14.12 55.00 27.43
CA ARG A 6 14.40 54.50 28.78
C ARG A 6 13.12 53.85 29.32
N ASP A 7 13.18 52.55 29.57
CA ASP A 7 12.19 51.68 30.26
C ASP A 7 11.36 50.65 29.49
N GLY A 8 11.48 50.50 28.16
CA GLY A 8 10.97 49.31 27.46
C GLY A 8 9.46 49.03 27.58
N SER A 9 8.63 50.01 27.96
CA SER A 9 7.17 49.85 27.96
C SER A 9 6.51 50.64 26.81
N LEU A 10 5.97 49.92 25.83
CA LEU A 10 5.11 50.51 24.79
C LEU A 10 3.76 50.90 25.40
N ARG A 11 3.56 52.18 25.70
CA ARG A 11 2.27 52.71 26.14
C ARG A 11 1.53 53.34 24.96
N PHE A 12 0.46 52.69 24.51
CA PHE A 12 -0.48 53.28 23.55
C PHE A 12 -1.26 54.40 24.24
N ARG A 13 -1.12 55.62 23.72
CA ARG A 13 -1.87 56.80 24.16
C ARG A 13 -3.10 56.94 23.26
N GLN A 14 -4.26 56.52 23.73
CA GLN A 14 -5.52 56.78 23.04
C GLN A 14 -5.91 58.25 23.27
N LYS A 15 -5.92 59.06 22.21
CA LYS A 15 -6.49 60.43 22.26
C LYS A 15 -8.00 60.31 22.35
N SER A 16 -8.61 60.78 23.43
CA SER A 16 -10.04 61.14 23.43
C SER A 16 -10.17 62.62 23.08
N THR A 17 -11.10 62.89 22.17
CA THR A 17 -11.60 64.22 21.86
C THR A 17 -12.62 64.59 22.93
N ASN A 18 -12.20 65.36 23.93
CA ASN A 18 -12.97 66.36 24.68
C ASN A 18 -12.17 66.72 25.95
N GLY A 19 -11.70 67.96 26.01
CA GLY A 19 -10.72 68.44 26.99
C GLY A 19 -11.27 68.59 28.41
N VAL A 20 -11.39 67.46 29.13
CA VAL A 20 -11.53 67.45 30.59
C VAL A 20 -10.39 66.63 31.18
N HIS A 21 -9.55 67.28 31.98
CA HIS A 21 -8.47 66.64 32.73
C HIS A 21 -9.06 65.73 33.80
N ASN A 22 -9.01 64.41 33.59
CA ASN A 22 -9.18 63.46 34.69
C ASN A 22 -7.84 63.26 35.41
N PRO A 23 -7.79 63.28 36.75
CA PRO A 23 -6.59 62.92 37.50
C PRO A 23 -6.22 61.45 37.23
N ALA A 24 -4.92 61.15 37.39
CA ALA A 24 -4.41 59.79 37.24
C ALA A 24 -5.15 58.84 38.18
N TRP A 25 -5.82 57.84 37.61
CA TRP A 25 -6.60 56.85 38.33
C TRP A 25 -5.71 56.11 39.34
N ASN A 26 -6.03 56.24 40.62
CA ASN A 26 -5.26 55.73 41.77
C ASN A 26 -5.65 54.30 42.19
N GLY A 27 -6.36 53.55 41.35
CA GLY A 27 -6.55 52.12 41.54
C GLY A 27 -7.52 51.68 42.63
N VAL A 28 -8.22 52.61 43.28
CA VAL A 28 -9.19 52.27 44.33
C VAL A 28 -10.58 52.72 43.91
N VAL A 29 -11.48 51.75 43.73
CA VAL A 29 -12.92 52.00 43.64
C VAL A 29 -13.41 52.11 45.08
N GLU A 30 -13.77 53.32 45.51
CA GLU A 30 -14.61 53.52 46.70
C GLU A 30 -16.01 52.98 46.40
N ASP A 31 -16.17 51.68 46.62
CA ASP A 31 -17.40 51.06 47.10
C ASP A 31 -17.06 49.59 47.38
N GLY A 32 -17.26 49.15 48.63
CA GLY A 32 -16.79 47.89 49.19
C GLY A 32 -17.40 46.62 48.59
N THR A 33 -17.15 46.36 47.31
CA THR A 33 -17.38 45.07 46.66
C THR A 33 -16.08 44.62 45.96
N PRO A 34 -15.53 43.42 46.26
CA PRO A 34 -14.32 42.96 45.62
C PRO A 34 -14.54 42.83 44.11
N LEU A 35 -13.64 43.46 43.33
CA LEU A 35 -13.61 43.43 41.87
C LEU A 35 -13.79 42.01 41.32
N GLN A 36 -14.73 41.85 40.38
CA GLN A 36 -14.97 40.68 39.52
C GLN A 36 -13.70 40.08 38.85
N ASN A 37 -12.54 40.72 38.94
CA ASN A 37 -11.26 40.24 38.41
C ASN A 37 -10.75 38.98 39.11
N ASP A 38 -10.91 38.86 40.43
CA ASP A 38 -10.46 37.65 41.16
C ASP A 38 -11.32 36.43 40.83
N GLN A 39 -12.63 36.61 40.64
CA GLN A 39 -13.50 35.53 40.16
C GLN A 39 -13.21 35.13 38.72
N ARG A 40 -12.80 36.07 37.85
CA ARG A 40 -12.40 35.79 36.47
C ARG A 40 -11.05 35.07 36.40
N GLN A 41 -10.07 35.48 37.21
CA GLN A 41 -8.77 34.78 37.33
C GLN A 41 -8.92 33.40 37.99
N ASN A 42 -9.76 33.27 39.02
CA ASN A 42 -10.07 31.97 39.63
C ASN A 42 -10.86 31.05 38.69
N ARG A 43 -11.81 31.56 37.89
CA ARG A 43 -12.46 30.77 36.81
C ARG A 43 -11.46 30.33 35.73
N MET A 44 -10.51 31.18 35.35
CA MET A 44 -9.46 30.82 34.38
C MET A 44 -8.44 29.82 34.94
N ARG A 45 -8.13 29.86 36.24
CA ARG A 45 -7.32 28.84 36.93
C ARG A 45 -8.09 27.52 37.13
N ALA A 46 -9.38 27.58 37.43
CA ALA A 46 -10.24 26.40 37.60
C ALA A 46 -10.47 25.61 36.29
N ASN A 47 -10.34 26.26 35.13
CA ASN A 47 -10.50 25.63 33.81
C ASN A 47 -9.20 25.07 33.21
N ARG A 48 -8.06 25.19 33.90
CA ARG A 48 -6.83 24.51 33.47
C ARG A 48 -6.88 23.09 33.98
N LEU A 49 -6.91 22.13 33.06
CA LEU A 49 -6.70 20.72 33.35
C LEU A 49 -5.43 20.59 34.22
N GLY A 50 -5.50 19.80 35.30
CA GLY A 50 -4.41 19.72 36.28
C GLY A 50 -3.13 19.13 35.68
N GLY A 51 -1.98 19.37 36.32
CA GLY A 51 -0.69 18.79 35.88
C GLY A 51 -0.73 17.26 35.76
N ALA A 52 -1.51 16.59 36.61
CA ALA A 52 -1.76 15.15 36.52
C ALA A 52 -2.48 14.74 35.23
N PHE A 53 -3.41 15.55 34.73
CA PHE A 53 -4.08 15.28 33.45
C PHE A 53 -3.06 15.29 32.30
N TYR A 54 -2.24 16.34 32.20
CA TYR A 54 -1.22 16.41 31.16
C TYR A 54 -0.17 15.30 31.26
N ALA A 55 0.24 14.95 32.49
CA ALA A 55 1.16 13.83 32.71
C ALA A 55 0.56 12.49 32.27
N CYS A 56 -0.71 12.22 32.60
CA CYS A 56 -1.41 11.02 32.15
C CYS A 56 -1.61 11.00 30.63
N THR A 57 -1.96 12.13 30.01
CA THR A 57 -2.09 12.24 28.55
C THR A 57 -0.75 11.99 27.85
N LEU A 58 0.34 12.55 28.37
CA LEU A 58 1.68 12.30 27.83
C LEU A 58 2.09 10.84 27.99
N ALA A 59 1.84 10.23 29.16
CA ALA A 59 2.13 8.82 29.39
C ALA A 59 1.33 7.91 28.46
N LEU A 60 0.04 8.21 28.23
CA LEU A 60 -0.81 7.49 27.28
C LEU A 60 -0.27 7.62 25.86
N TYR A 61 0.09 8.84 25.43
CA TYR A 61 0.66 9.09 24.11
C TYR A 61 1.97 8.33 23.89
N LEU A 62 2.90 8.39 24.85
CA LEU A 62 4.19 7.69 24.77
C LEU A 62 3.99 6.17 24.75
N THR A 63 3.08 5.65 25.57
CA THR A 63 2.77 4.21 25.59
C THR A 63 2.16 3.78 24.26
N ALA A 64 1.20 4.55 23.72
CA ALA A 64 0.61 4.29 22.43
C ALA A 64 1.66 4.31 21.31
N ALA A 65 2.54 5.33 21.28
CA ALA A 65 3.61 5.43 20.31
C ALA A 65 4.57 4.24 20.35
N ILE A 66 4.97 3.79 21.55
CA ILE A 66 5.84 2.61 21.72
C ILE A 66 5.14 1.35 21.22
N VAL A 67 3.86 1.16 21.53
CA VAL A 67 3.12 -0.02 21.08
C VAL A 67 2.95 -0.02 19.56
N VAL A 68 2.60 1.12 18.97
CA VAL A 68 2.50 1.28 17.51
C VAL A 68 3.84 0.96 16.85
N ASP A 69 4.93 1.54 17.32
CA ASP A 69 6.27 1.29 16.80
C ASP A 69 6.62 -0.22 16.87
N ARG A 70 6.26 -0.89 17.96
CA ARG A 70 6.46 -2.34 18.09
C ARG A 70 5.59 -3.14 17.14
N CYS A 71 4.32 -2.80 17.00
CA CYS A 71 3.40 -3.48 16.09
C CYS A 71 3.86 -3.31 14.63
N GLU A 72 4.23 -2.09 14.23
CA GLU A 72 4.68 -1.74 12.89
C GLU A 72 5.99 -2.44 12.53
N ASN A 73 6.94 -2.51 13.47
CA ASN A 73 8.24 -3.15 13.25
C ASN A 73 8.28 -4.65 13.55
N SER A 74 7.18 -5.24 14.03
CA SER A 74 7.11 -6.67 14.30
C SER A 74 7.03 -7.45 12.98
N LEU A 75 8.05 -8.29 12.73
CA LEU A 75 8.10 -9.21 11.61
C LEU A 75 8.03 -10.67 12.11
N PRO A 76 7.43 -11.58 11.34
CA PRO A 76 7.38 -13.00 11.70
C PRO A 76 8.77 -13.65 11.62
N ASP A 77 8.92 -14.74 12.36
CA ASP A 77 10.08 -15.62 12.23
C ASP A 77 10.09 -16.32 10.86
N VAL A 78 11.27 -16.49 10.29
CA VAL A 78 11.44 -17.14 8.98
C VAL A 78 11.21 -18.63 9.10
N VAL A 79 10.30 -19.16 8.28
CA VAL A 79 10.09 -20.61 8.17
C VAL A 79 11.29 -21.21 7.44
N GLY A 80 12.02 -22.10 8.14
CA GLY A 80 13.25 -22.71 7.64
C GLY A 80 13.02 -23.87 6.67
N SER A 81 12.02 -24.72 6.94
CA SER A 81 11.66 -25.86 6.09
C SER A 81 10.32 -26.42 6.52
N VAL A 82 9.61 -27.08 5.60
CA VAL A 82 8.41 -27.87 5.90
C VAL A 82 8.74 -29.34 5.67
N PRO A 83 8.61 -30.22 6.69
CA PRO A 83 8.79 -31.66 6.50
C PRO A 83 7.90 -32.18 5.36
N GLY A 84 8.41 -33.07 4.51
CA GLY A 84 7.69 -33.52 3.31
C GLY A 84 6.30 -34.11 3.59
N VAL A 85 6.10 -34.72 4.77
CA VAL A 85 4.81 -35.28 5.22
C VAL A 85 3.78 -34.19 5.54
N LEU A 86 4.22 -32.98 5.88
CA LEU A 86 3.39 -31.82 6.23
C LEU A 86 3.31 -30.79 5.08
N ASN A 87 3.91 -31.07 3.92
CA ASN A 87 3.85 -30.19 2.77
C ASN A 87 2.51 -30.35 2.04
N ASP A 88 1.52 -29.63 2.52
CA ASP A 88 0.16 -29.54 1.98
C ASP A 88 -0.01 -28.44 0.93
N GLY A 89 1.07 -27.73 0.60
CA GLY A 89 1.04 -26.59 -0.32
C GLY A 89 0.27 -25.37 0.24
N ARG A 90 0.32 -25.15 1.56
CA ARG A 90 -0.26 -23.99 2.23
C ARG A 90 0.73 -23.13 3.03
N THR A 91 1.95 -23.62 3.23
CA THR A 91 2.97 -22.93 4.01
C THR A 91 4.04 -22.33 3.12
N PHE A 92 4.22 -21.01 3.18
CA PHE A 92 5.32 -20.31 2.53
C PHE A 92 6.64 -20.53 3.28
N VAL A 93 7.72 -20.85 2.56
CA VAL A 93 9.04 -21.11 3.17
C VAL A 93 10.00 -19.96 2.88
N GLY A 94 10.06 -19.00 3.80
CA GLY A 94 10.86 -17.79 3.65
C GLY A 94 12.36 -18.04 3.47
N SER A 95 12.93 -19.13 3.99
CA SER A 95 14.34 -19.47 3.79
C SER A 95 14.67 -19.81 2.32
N ARG A 96 13.75 -20.48 1.60
CA ARG A 96 13.91 -20.79 0.18
C ARG A 96 13.79 -19.53 -0.67
N ALA A 97 12.79 -18.70 -0.40
CA ALA A 97 12.65 -17.40 -1.05
C ALA A 97 13.89 -16.54 -0.81
N ARG A 98 14.40 -16.47 0.43
CA ARG A 98 15.64 -15.73 0.74
C ARG A 98 16.85 -16.23 -0.05
N SER A 99 16.98 -17.54 -0.23
CA SER A 99 18.07 -18.13 -1.01
C SER A 99 17.96 -17.75 -2.50
N ARG A 100 16.74 -17.82 -3.06
CA ARG A 100 16.45 -17.39 -4.44
C ARG A 100 16.70 -15.91 -4.68
N LEU A 101 16.34 -15.08 -3.70
CA LEU A 101 16.64 -13.65 -3.72
C LEU A 101 18.15 -13.43 -3.78
N ALA A 102 18.92 -14.10 -2.91
CA ALA A 102 20.37 -13.97 -2.89
C ALA A 102 21.02 -14.42 -4.21
N GLU A 103 20.54 -15.51 -4.80
CA GLU A 103 21.01 -15.98 -6.12
C GLU A 103 20.72 -14.95 -7.22
N LEU A 104 19.51 -14.40 -7.30
CA LEU A 104 19.14 -13.41 -8.30
C LEU A 104 19.95 -12.11 -8.15
N VAL A 105 20.13 -11.61 -6.92
CA VAL A 105 20.94 -10.41 -6.64
C VAL A 105 22.41 -10.65 -6.94
N SER A 106 22.92 -11.87 -6.75
CA SER A 106 24.32 -12.20 -7.03
C SER A 106 24.71 -12.10 -8.50
N LEU A 107 23.73 -12.04 -9.42
CA LEU A 107 23.99 -11.79 -10.84
C LEU A 107 24.55 -10.38 -11.09
N GLY A 108 24.35 -9.44 -10.16
CA GLY A 108 24.66 -8.02 -10.35
C GLY A 108 23.45 -7.21 -10.83
N PRO A 109 23.59 -5.88 -11.02
CA PRO A 109 22.52 -5.03 -11.53
C PRO A 109 21.97 -5.54 -12.87
N ARG A 110 20.65 -5.68 -12.97
CA ARG A 110 19.93 -6.22 -14.13
C ARG A 110 19.26 -5.08 -14.89
N SER A 111 20.01 -4.03 -15.21
CA SER A 111 19.47 -2.95 -16.05
C SER A 111 19.19 -3.47 -17.46
N VAL A 112 18.06 -3.06 -18.04
CA VAL A 112 17.63 -3.47 -19.38
C VAL A 112 18.76 -3.30 -20.41
N GLY A 113 18.98 -4.32 -21.24
CA GLY A 113 20.06 -4.35 -22.23
C GLY A 113 21.43 -4.83 -21.71
N SER A 114 21.59 -5.05 -20.40
CA SER A 114 22.78 -5.70 -19.83
C SER A 114 22.77 -7.22 -20.07
N TYR A 115 23.92 -7.87 -19.94
CA TYR A 115 23.99 -9.34 -20.00
C TYR A 115 23.26 -9.98 -18.81
N GLU A 116 23.39 -9.35 -17.65
CA GLU A 116 22.77 -9.73 -16.39
C GLU A 116 21.25 -9.77 -16.52
N ASN A 117 20.64 -8.79 -17.19
CA ASN A 117 19.20 -8.76 -17.45
C ASN A 117 18.78 -9.70 -18.57
N GLU A 118 19.38 -9.54 -19.76
CA GLU A 118 18.86 -10.17 -20.98
C GLU A 118 19.16 -11.67 -21.10
N VAL A 119 20.17 -12.15 -20.37
CA VAL A 119 20.62 -13.55 -20.42
C VAL A 119 20.59 -14.17 -19.04
N ALA A 120 21.37 -13.64 -18.09
CA ALA A 120 21.59 -14.33 -16.81
C ALA A 120 20.31 -14.44 -15.96
N ALA A 121 19.54 -13.34 -15.85
CA ALA A 121 18.29 -13.34 -15.09
C ALA A 121 17.21 -14.20 -15.76
N VAL A 122 17.08 -14.12 -17.09
CA VAL A 122 16.13 -14.95 -17.86
C VAL A 122 16.45 -16.43 -17.70
N ASP A 123 17.72 -16.83 -17.85
CA ASP A 123 18.17 -18.21 -17.69
C ASP A 123 17.97 -18.70 -16.25
N TYR A 124 18.25 -17.85 -15.26
CA TYR A 124 18.01 -18.16 -13.85
C TYR A 124 16.52 -18.43 -13.59
N LEU A 125 15.64 -17.51 -14.00
CA LEU A 125 14.20 -17.63 -13.80
C LEU A 125 13.65 -18.88 -14.49
N LEU A 126 14.01 -19.11 -15.76
CA LEU A 126 13.60 -20.31 -16.49
C LEU A 126 14.04 -21.59 -15.79
N LYS A 127 15.29 -21.65 -15.32
CA LYS A 127 15.80 -22.82 -14.60
C LYS A 127 15.04 -23.08 -13.29
N GLN A 128 14.70 -22.03 -12.54
CA GLN A 128 13.88 -22.16 -11.33
C GLN A 128 12.46 -22.66 -11.67
N LEU A 129 11.86 -22.13 -12.73
CA LEU A 129 10.52 -22.51 -13.18
C LEU A 129 10.46 -23.95 -13.71
N GLU A 130 11.44 -24.38 -14.49
CA GLU A 130 11.59 -25.77 -14.95
C GLU A 130 11.76 -26.71 -13.76
N HIS A 131 12.60 -26.33 -12.78
CA HIS A 131 12.79 -27.11 -11.56
C HIS A 131 11.47 -27.33 -10.79
N ILE A 132 10.63 -26.29 -10.71
CA ILE A 132 9.31 -26.36 -10.08
C ILE A 132 8.35 -27.23 -10.91
N ARG A 133 8.27 -27.01 -12.23
CA ARG A 133 7.44 -27.79 -13.15
C ARG A 133 7.72 -29.29 -13.05
N ASP A 134 8.99 -29.67 -13.08
CA ASP A 134 9.40 -31.08 -13.10
C ASP A 134 9.10 -31.81 -11.78
N ARG A 135 8.83 -31.07 -10.70
CA ARG A 135 8.48 -31.60 -9.37
C ARG A 135 7.03 -31.36 -8.99
N ALA A 136 6.24 -30.71 -9.84
CA ALA A 136 4.85 -30.40 -9.56
C ALA A 136 4.03 -31.69 -9.39
N ARG A 137 3.04 -31.65 -8.49
CA ARG A 137 2.11 -32.79 -8.33
C ARG A 137 1.30 -33.01 -9.61
N PRO A 138 0.92 -34.26 -9.95
CA PRO A 138 0.24 -34.57 -11.21
C PRO A 138 -1.11 -33.88 -11.42
N VAL A 139 -1.76 -33.39 -10.36
CA VAL A 139 -3.02 -32.63 -10.46
C VAL A 139 -2.84 -31.26 -11.10
N HIS A 140 -1.60 -30.76 -11.19
CA HIS A 140 -1.26 -29.48 -11.78
C HIS A 140 -0.56 -29.65 -13.13
N SER A 141 -0.84 -28.72 -14.05
CA SER A 141 -0.10 -28.48 -15.28
C SER A 141 0.62 -27.14 -15.14
N ILE A 142 1.91 -27.10 -15.49
CA ILE A 142 2.70 -25.86 -15.49
C ILE A 142 3.27 -25.64 -16.90
N GLU A 143 2.81 -24.56 -17.53
CA GLU A 143 3.24 -24.12 -18.85
C GLU A 143 4.19 -22.91 -18.70
N LEU A 144 5.27 -22.89 -19.47
CA LEU A 144 6.28 -21.83 -19.42
C LEU A 144 6.34 -21.10 -20.76
N ALA A 145 6.55 -19.80 -20.74
CA ALA A 145 6.74 -18.99 -21.93
C ALA A 145 7.79 -17.89 -21.70
N VAL A 146 8.60 -17.62 -22.73
CA VAL A 146 9.42 -16.42 -22.81
C VAL A 146 8.85 -15.55 -23.92
N GLN A 147 8.32 -14.39 -23.54
CA GLN A 147 7.75 -13.45 -24.50
C GLN A 147 8.80 -12.42 -24.91
N ARG A 148 8.75 -11.98 -26.17
CA ARG A 148 9.60 -10.88 -26.70
C ARG A 148 8.80 -9.79 -27.41
N PRO A 149 7.90 -9.07 -26.71
CA PRO A 149 7.03 -8.08 -27.33
C PRO A 149 7.78 -6.88 -27.93
N ASN A 150 7.13 -6.26 -28.90
CA ASN A 150 7.49 -4.96 -29.45
C ASN A 150 6.27 -4.06 -29.33
N GLY A 151 6.45 -2.76 -29.10
CA GLY A 151 5.29 -1.88 -28.96
C GLY A 151 5.65 -0.45 -28.65
N SER A 152 4.60 0.35 -28.50
CA SER A 152 4.69 1.74 -28.08
C SER A 152 3.40 2.14 -27.38
N PHE A 153 3.51 2.99 -26.37
CA PHE A 153 2.36 3.55 -25.67
C PHE A 153 2.67 4.95 -25.14
N PHE A 154 1.59 5.71 -24.91
CA PHE A 154 1.67 7.07 -24.41
C PHE A 154 1.27 7.09 -22.93
N LEU A 155 2.06 7.80 -22.13
CA LEU A 155 1.74 8.12 -20.75
C LEU A 155 1.66 9.65 -20.61
N GLY A 156 0.62 10.13 -19.95
CA GLY A 156 0.36 11.56 -19.80
C GLY A 156 1.16 12.27 -18.70
N PHE A 157 2.28 11.71 -18.22
CA PHE A 157 3.07 12.34 -17.14
C PHE A 157 4.05 13.40 -17.69
N ILE A 158 4.41 14.37 -16.83
CA ILE A 158 5.30 15.54 -17.08
C ILE A 158 4.82 16.51 -18.16
N ASP A 159 4.67 16.07 -19.42
CA ASP A 159 4.04 16.81 -20.54
C ASP A 159 3.68 15.86 -21.71
N GLY A 160 3.48 14.57 -21.39
CA GLY A 160 3.33 13.50 -22.37
C GLY A 160 4.66 12.81 -22.70
N PHE A 161 4.67 11.48 -22.57
CA PHE A 161 5.82 10.62 -22.81
C PHE A 161 5.39 9.42 -23.65
N THR A 162 6.04 9.21 -24.80
CA THR A 162 5.83 8.00 -25.62
C THR A 162 6.96 7.02 -25.36
N SER A 163 6.66 5.92 -24.68
CA SER A 163 7.57 4.78 -24.53
C SER A 163 7.48 3.93 -25.80
N THR A 164 8.62 3.64 -26.44
CA THR A 164 8.72 2.76 -27.60
C THR A 164 9.80 1.73 -27.36
N TYR A 165 9.48 0.46 -27.59
CA TYR A 165 10.37 -0.64 -27.22
C TYR A 165 10.34 -1.77 -28.24
N ARG A 166 11.42 -2.55 -28.22
CA ARG A 166 11.63 -3.67 -29.12
C ARG A 166 12.29 -4.81 -28.36
N ASN A 167 11.72 -6.01 -28.50
CA ASN A 167 12.29 -7.26 -28.03
C ASN A 167 12.56 -7.27 -26.51
N ILE A 168 11.68 -6.64 -25.73
CA ILE A 168 11.71 -6.71 -24.26
C ILE A 168 11.36 -8.12 -23.84
N GLN A 169 11.98 -8.66 -22.78
CA GLN A 169 11.75 -10.04 -22.37
C GLN A 169 10.83 -10.12 -21.15
N ASN A 170 9.83 -11.00 -21.22
CA ASN A 170 9.07 -11.45 -20.07
C ASN A 170 9.29 -12.95 -19.88
N VAL A 171 9.41 -13.40 -18.63
CA VAL A 171 9.40 -14.83 -18.29
C VAL A 171 8.09 -15.14 -17.58
N ILE A 172 7.36 -16.15 -18.07
CA ILE A 172 5.97 -16.37 -17.69
C ILE A 172 5.78 -17.84 -17.33
N ALA A 173 5.10 -18.10 -16.21
CA ALA A 173 4.67 -19.43 -15.82
C ALA A 173 3.17 -19.44 -15.54
N ARG A 174 2.45 -20.39 -16.13
CA ARG A 174 1.02 -20.60 -15.91
C ARG A 174 0.83 -21.94 -15.21
N ILE A 175 0.28 -21.93 -13.99
CA ILE A 175 -0.14 -23.12 -13.27
C ILE A 175 -1.66 -23.27 -13.36
N ALA A 176 -2.13 -24.43 -13.80
CA ALA A 176 -3.55 -24.73 -13.96
C ALA A 176 -3.86 -26.17 -13.51
N PRO A 177 -5.11 -26.47 -13.11
CA PRO A 177 -5.55 -27.85 -12.96
C PRO A 177 -5.37 -28.65 -14.26
N ARG A 178 -4.78 -29.85 -14.17
CA ARG A 178 -4.43 -30.69 -15.34
C ARG A 178 -5.65 -31.17 -16.12
N GLU A 179 -6.73 -31.49 -15.43
CA GLU A 179 -7.99 -31.95 -16.02
C GLU A 179 -9.00 -30.80 -16.15
N SER A 180 -8.59 -29.68 -16.75
CA SER A 180 -9.50 -28.56 -17.05
C SER A 180 -9.96 -28.57 -18.50
N GLU A 181 -11.25 -28.32 -18.71
CA GLU A 181 -11.81 -28.05 -20.03
C GLU A 181 -11.10 -26.84 -20.66
N PRO A 182 -10.87 -26.83 -21.99
CA PRO A 182 -10.29 -25.68 -22.67
C PRO A 182 -11.15 -24.44 -22.41
N ALA A 183 -10.61 -23.49 -21.63
CA ALA A 183 -11.29 -22.27 -21.25
C ALA A 183 -11.26 -21.20 -22.37
N ALA A 184 -11.37 -21.62 -23.63
CA ALA A 184 -11.28 -20.75 -24.78
C ALA A 184 -12.31 -19.61 -24.66
N GLY A 185 -11.82 -18.38 -24.48
CA GLY A 185 -12.64 -17.17 -24.38
C GLY A 185 -13.19 -16.82 -22.99
N LYS A 186 -12.79 -17.52 -21.91
CA LYS A 186 -13.19 -17.15 -20.53
C LYS A 186 -12.08 -16.39 -19.81
N ARG A 187 -12.43 -15.24 -19.21
CA ARG A 187 -11.60 -14.59 -18.19
C ARG A 187 -11.81 -15.31 -16.87
N HIS A 188 -10.80 -16.00 -16.37
CA HIS A 188 -10.92 -16.80 -15.15
C HIS A 188 -9.56 -17.08 -14.49
N SER A 189 -8.49 -16.47 -14.98
CA SER A 189 -7.13 -16.60 -14.43
C SER A 189 -6.80 -15.41 -13.54
N LEU A 190 -6.01 -15.66 -12.50
CA LEU A 190 -5.38 -14.63 -11.68
C LEU A 190 -3.97 -14.35 -12.21
N LEU A 191 -3.65 -13.08 -12.48
CA LEU A 191 -2.29 -12.64 -12.78
C LEU A 191 -1.57 -12.22 -11.50
N VAL A 192 -0.31 -12.64 -11.34
CA VAL A 192 0.60 -12.15 -10.29
C VAL A 192 1.83 -11.61 -11.00
N ASN A 193 2.15 -10.33 -10.79
CA ASN A 193 3.21 -9.61 -11.48
C ASN A 193 4.28 -9.12 -10.50
N CYS A 194 5.54 -9.19 -10.94
CA CYS A 194 6.72 -8.54 -10.35
C CYS A 194 7.74 -8.33 -11.47
N HIS A 195 8.63 -7.36 -11.34
CA HIS A 195 9.67 -7.15 -12.36
C HIS A 195 11.04 -7.72 -11.95
N PHE A 196 11.83 -8.15 -12.93
CA PHE A 196 13.16 -8.74 -12.67
C PHE A 196 14.34 -7.82 -13.04
N ASP A 197 14.08 -6.79 -13.84
CA ASP A 197 15.08 -5.76 -14.15
C ASP A 197 15.30 -4.84 -12.95
N THR A 198 16.35 -4.02 -13.02
CA THR A 198 16.69 -3.06 -11.96
C THR A 198 16.96 -1.68 -12.51
N ALA A 199 16.66 -0.66 -11.70
CA ALA A 199 17.16 0.69 -11.91
C ALA A 199 18.68 0.71 -12.20
N PRO A 200 19.14 1.65 -13.06
CA PRO A 200 20.56 1.81 -13.37
C PRO A 200 21.44 1.91 -12.12
N GLY A 201 22.35 0.95 -11.96
CA GLY A 201 23.33 0.93 -10.86
C GLY A 201 22.80 0.46 -9.51
N SER A 202 21.54 0.02 -9.43
CA SER A 202 20.96 -0.64 -8.25
C SER A 202 21.20 -2.16 -8.30
N PRO A 203 21.59 -2.83 -7.20
CA PRO A 203 21.52 -4.28 -7.11
C PRO A 203 20.09 -4.82 -7.15
N GLY A 204 19.10 -4.00 -6.82
CA GLY A 204 17.68 -4.31 -6.91
C GLY A 204 17.23 -5.43 -5.98
N ALA A 205 17.73 -5.45 -4.74
CA ALA A 205 17.42 -6.52 -3.79
C ALA A 205 15.98 -6.45 -3.29
N SER A 206 15.51 -5.26 -2.95
CA SER A 206 14.09 -5.03 -2.68
C SER A 206 13.33 -4.70 -3.96
N ASP A 207 13.97 -4.07 -4.93
CA ASP A 207 13.35 -3.55 -6.15
C ASP A 207 13.94 -4.19 -7.42
N ASP A 208 13.38 -5.30 -7.94
CA ASP A 208 12.23 -6.05 -7.38
C ASP A 208 12.54 -7.56 -7.22
N ALA A 209 13.81 -7.88 -6.95
CA ALA A 209 14.26 -9.26 -6.80
C ALA A 209 13.59 -10.01 -5.64
N ILE A 210 13.14 -9.30 -4.60
CA ILE A 210 12.43 -9.89 -3.46
C ILE A 210 11.09 -10.47 -3.89
N ASN A 211 10.32 -9.76 -4.72
CA ASN A 211 9.02 -10.22 -5.16
C ASN A 211 9.14 -11.31 -6.24
N CYS A 212 10.18 -11.25 -7.08
CA CYS A 212 10.58 -12.39 -7.91
C CYS A 212 10.78 -13.66 -7.07
N ALA A 213 11.52 -13.56 -5.96
CA ALA A 213 11.79 -14.71 -5.10
C ALA A 213 10.54 -15.20 -4.35
N ILE A 214 9.67 -14.29 -3.91
CA ILE A 214 8.37 -14.60 -3.30
C ILE A 214 7.48 -15.33 -4.31
N MET A 215 7.35 -14.83 -5.54
CA MET A 215 6.54 -15.45 -6.58
C MET A 215 7.01 -16.85 -6.95
N LEU A 216 8.32 -17.06 -7.09
CA LEU A 216 8.88 -18.40 -7.31
C LEU A 216 8.53 -19.35 -6.16
N GLU A 217 8.58 -18.88 -4.91
CA GLU A 217 8.27 -19.70 -3.73
C GLU A 217 6.77 -19.99 -3.62
N ILE A 218 5.91 -19.02 -3.92
CA ILE A 218 4.47 -19.23 -3.99
C ILE A 218 4.13 -20.25 -5.08
N LEU A 219 4.68 -20.12 -6.29
CA LEU A 219 4.48 -21.11 -7.35
C LEU A 219 4.97 -22.51 -6.93
N GLN A 220 6.12 -22.60 -6.25
CA GLN A 220 6.62 -23.84 -5.68
C GLN A 220 5.63 -24.44 -4.69
N VAL A 221 5.06 -23.64 -3.78
CA VAL A 221 4.08 -24.10 -2.79
C VAL A 221 2.78 -24.55 -3.46
N LEU A 222 2.23 -23.77 -4.39
CA LEU A 222 1.02 -24.11 -5.13
C LEU A 222 1.19 -25.41 -5.94
N SER A 223 2.35 -25.60 -6.59
CA SER A 223 2.67 -26.82 -7.35
C SER A 223 2.68 -28.11 -6.51
N GLN A 224 2.83 -27.99 -5.19
CA GLN A 224 2.88 -29.11 -4.25
C GLN A 224 1.53 -29.38 -3.57
N ARG A 225 0.48 -28.62 -3.90
CA ARG A 225 -0.85 -28.86 -3.33
C ARG A 225 -1.43 -30.20 -3.79
N PRO A 226 -2.02 -31.02 -2.89
CA PRO A 226 -2.72 -32.25 -3.27
C PRO A 226 -3.94 -31.98 -4.15
N ASP A 227 -4.66 -30.90 -3.85
CA ASP A 227 -5.87 -30.52 -4.53
C ASP A 227 -5.55 -29.61 -5.72
N ALA A 228 -6.24 -29.82 -6.84
CA ALA A 228 -6.12 -28.96 -8.01
C ALA A 228 -6.56 -27.52 -7.67
N LEU A 229 -5.92 -26.53 -8.30
CA LEU A 229 -6.38 -25.14 -8.20
C LEU A 229 -7.74 -25.00 -8.91
N ARG A 230 -8.65 -24.18 -8.38
CA ARG A 230 -9.95 -23.92 -9.04
C ARG A 230 -9.80 -23.13 -10.33
N HIS A 231 -8.83 -22.21 -10.35
CA HIS A 231 -8.56 -21.30 -11.44
C HIS A 231 -7.06 -21.29 -11.76
N PRO A 232 -6.67 -21.02 -13.01
CA PRO A 232 -5.26 -20.86 -13.34
C PRO A 232 -4.66 -19.62 -12.66
N VAL A 233 -3.37 -19.70 -12.36
CA VAL A 233 -2.56 -18.55 -11.92
C VAL A 233 -1.45 -18.35 -12.93
N ILE A 234 -1.30 -17.11 -13.40
CA ILE A 234 -0.23 -16.69 -14.31
C ILE A 234 0.74 -15.86 -13.49
N PHE A 235 1.97 -16.35 -13.34
CA PHE A 235 3.10 -15.62 -12.77
C PHE A 235 3.87 -14.96 -13.89
N LEU A 236 3.88 -13.63 -13.89
CA LEU A 236 4.58 -12.79 -14.86
C LEU A 236 5.79 -12.15 -14.17
N PHE A 237 6.98 -12.61 -14.55
CA PHE A 237 8.23 -11.92 -14.26
C PHE A 237 8.48 -10.99 -15.44
N ASN A 238 8.00 -9.76 -15.34
CA ASN A 238 8.13 -8.80 -16.42
C ASN A 238 9.52 -8.16 -16.44
N GLY A 239 9.97 -7.82 -17.64
CA GLY A 239 11.20 -7.05 -17.81
C GLY A 239 10.90 -5.61 -18.23
N ALA A 240 11.86 -4.73 -17.98
CA ALA A 240 11.80 -3.33 -18.38
C ALA A 240 10.64 -2.55 -17.76
N GLU A 241 10.36 -2.79 -16.48
CA GLU A 241 9.56 -1.88 -15.64
C GLU A 241 10.29 -0.54 -15.51
N GLU A 242 11.58 -0.62 -15.16
CA GLU A 242 12.44 0.53 -14.84
C GLU A 242 12.77 1.37 -16.08
N ASN A 243 12.56 0.78 -17.25
CA ASN A 243 12.58 1.45 -18.54
C ASN A 243 11.16 1.85 -18.99
N ILE A 244 10.30 2.21 -18.03
CA ILE A 244 8.92 2.66 -18.19
C ILE A 244 7.99 1.55 -18.68
N LEU A 245 7.69 0.58 -17.80
CA LEU A 245 6.56 -0.36 -17.82
C LEU A 245 6.36 -1.18 -19.11
N GLN A 246 7.45 -1.45 -19.83
CA GLN A 246 7.40 -1.97 -21.20
C GLN A 246 6.98 -3.44 -21.24
N GLY A 247 7.49 -4.25 -20.30
CA GLY A 247 7.19 -5.68 -20.22
C GLY A 247 5.72 -5.95 -19.91
N ALA A 248 5.15 -5.27 -18.91
CA ALA A 248 3.74 -5.39 -18.59
C ALA A 248 2.85 -4.97 -19.77
N HIS A 249 3.21 -3.89 -20.46
CA HIS A 249 2.44 -3.45 -21.64
C HIS A 249 2.49 -4.52 -22.73
N GLY A 250 3.68 -5.06 -23.00
CA GLY A 250 3.86 -6.13 -23.97
C GLY A 250 3.08 -7.40 -23.62
N PHE A 251 3.00 -7.76 -22.34
CA PHE A 251 2.18 -8.89 -21.89
C PHE A 251 0.70 -8.64 -22.13
N ILE A 252 0.14 -7.58 -21.52
CA ILE A 252 -1.30 -7.37 -21.46
C ILE A 252 -1.92 -7.15 -22.85
N THR A 253 -1.16 -6.55 -23.78
CA THR A 253 -1.65 -6.23 -25.13
C THR A 253 -1.45 -7.34 -26.16
N GLN A 254 -0.48 -8.25 -25.96
CA GLN A 254 -0.05 -9.18 -27.00
C GLN A 254 -0.03 -10.66 -26.59
N HIS A 255 0.14 -10.98 -25.30
CA HIS A 255 0.28 -12.38 -24.88
C HIS A 255 -1.07 -13.12 -24.97
N PRO A 256 -1.14 -14.34 -25.53
CA PRO A 256 -2.40 -15.09 -25.61
C PRO A 256 -3.11 -15.27 -24.26
N TRP A 257 -2.34 -15.60 -23.21
CA TRP A 257 -2.87 -15.77 -21.85
C TRP A 257 -3.39 -14.48 -21.21
N ALA A 258 -3.04 -13.29 -21.72
CA ALA A 258 -3.57 -12.03 -21.20
C ALA A 258 -5.10 -11.95 -21.34
N LYS A 259 -5.68 -12.64 -22.33
CA LYS A 259 -7.13 -12.72 -22.56
C LYS A 259 -7.87 -13.54 -21.51
N GLU A 260 -7.16 -14.39 -20.76
CA GLU A 260 -7.72 -15.23 -19.70
C GLU A 260 -7.72 -14.53 -18.35
N VAL A 261 -7.04 -13.38 -18.21
CA VAL A 261 -6.90 -12.69 -16.92
C VAL A 261 -8.22 -12.01 -16.53
N ALA A 262 -8.68 -12.29 -15.32
CA ALA A 262 -9.89 -11.71 -14.72
C ALA A 262 -9.55 -10.67 -13.63
N ALA A 263 -8.44 -10.86 -12.93
CA ALA A 263 -7.93 -9.92 -11.93
C ALA A 263 -6.40 -10.08 -11.80
N PHE A 264 -5.74 -9.11 -11.17
CA PHE A 264 -4.30 -9.17 -10.96
C PHE A 264 -3.85 -8.73 -9.55
N VAL A 265 -2.67 -9.20 -9.15
CA VAL A 265 -1.91 -8.74 -7.99
C VAL A 265 -0.55 -8.28 -8.51
N ASN A 266 -0.23 -6.99 -8.31
CA ASN A 266 1.08 -6.43 -8.60
C ASN A 266 1.89 -6.36 -7.30
N LEU A 267 3.16 -6.76 -7.37
CA LEU A 267 4.09 -6.75 -6.26
C LEU A 267 5.27 -5.86 -6.64
N GLU A 268 5.62 -4.96 -5.75
CA GLU A 268 6.53 -3.87 -6.04
C GLU A 268 7.40 -3.45 -4.84
N ALA A 269 8.31 -2.51 -5.05
CA ALA A 269 9.04 -1.87 -3.97
C ALA A 269 9.34 -0.39 -4.26
N CYS A 270 9.17 0.46 -3.25
CA CYS A 270 9.63 1.85 -3.23
C CYS A 270 10.51 2.13 -2.00
N GLY A 271 11.11 1.07 -1.47
CA GLY A 271 11.87 1.01 -0.23
C GLY A 271 12.31 -0.42 0.05
N ALA A 272 12.99 -0.65 1.16
CA ALA A 272 13.53 -1.94 1.54
C ALA A 272 13.13 -2.38 2.96
N GLY A 273 12.60 -3.60 3.03
CA GLY A 273 12.22 -4.27 4.27
C GLY A 273 10.91 -3.75 4.88
N GLY A 274 10.66 -4.14 6.14
CA GLY A 274 9.36 -3.89 6.78
C GLY A 274 8.28 -4.83 6.26
N LYS A 275 7.02 -4.41 6.37
CA LYS A 275 5.85 -5.13 5.87
C LYS A 275 5.50 -4.60 4.48
N GLU A 276 5.09 -5.48 3.56
CA GLU A 276 4.50 -5.08 2.29
C GLU A 276 3.18 -4.36 2.54
N LEU A 277 3.02 -3.19 1.92
CA LEU A 277 1.90 -2.30 2.08
C LEU A 277 0.96 -2.47 0.88
N LEU A 278 -0.32 -2.81 1.11
CA LEU A 278 -1.35 -2.56 0.11
C LEU A 278 -1.55 -1.05 -0.02
N PHE A 279 -1.15 -0.49 -1.16
CA PHE A 279 -1.15 0.95 -1.40
C PHE A 279 -1.99 1.36 -2.61
N GLN A 280 -2.44 0.43 -3.46
CA GLN A 280 -3.50 0.70 -4.44
C GLN A 280 -4.46 -0.48 -4.54
N ALA A 281 -5.75 -0.17 -4.68
CA ALA A 281 -6.76 -1.15 -5.00
C ALA A 281 -7.69 -0.60 -6.08
N SER A 282 -8.24 -1.48 -6.91
CA SER A 282 -9.26 -1.07 -7.87
C SER A 282 -10.57 -0.71 -7.14
N ASN A 283 -10.88 0.59 -7.10
CA ASN A 283 -12.02 1.16 -6.38
C ASN A 283 -13.39 0.57 -6.77
N SER A 284 -13.52 -0.03 -7.94
CA SER A 284 -14.77 -0.66 -8.42
C SER A 284 -14.96 -2.11 -7.98
N HIS A 285 -14.00 -2.73 -7.27
CA HIS A 285 -14.02 -4.17 -7.00
C HIS A 285 -13.68 -4.54 -5.53
N PRO A 286 -14.61 -4.28 -4.58
CA PRO A 286 -14.44 -4.56 -3.15
C PRO A 286 -14.03 -5.98 -2.76
N TRP A 287 -14.35 -6.95 -3.62
CA TRP A 287 -14.11 -8.37 -3.36
C TRP A 287 -12.62 -8.70 -3.29
N LEU A 288 -11.76 -7.97 -4.00
CA LEU A 288 -10.31 -8.16 -3.95
C LEU A 288 -9.75 -7.76 -2.58
N VAL A 289 -10.12 -6.57 -2.09
CA VAL A 289 -9.73 -6.11 -0.75
C VAL A 289 -10.29 -7.04 0.32
N ARG A 290 -11.54 -7.50 0.17
CA ARG A 290 -12.11 -8.50 1.08
C ARG A 290 -11.31 -9.80 1.07
N SER A 291 -10.90 -10.28 -0.11
CA SER A 291 -10.07 -11.48 -0.25
C SER A 291 -8.71 -11.30 0.42
N TYR A 292 -8.13 -10.10 0.37
CA TYR A 292 -6.91 -9.77 1.12
C TYR A 292 -7.13 -9.83 2.62
N VAL A 293 -8.16 -9.18 3.15
CA VAL A 293 -8.44 -9.16 4.59
C VAL A 293 -8.77 -10.55 5.14
N GLU A 294 -9.47 -11.38 4.36
CA GLU A 294 -9.82 -12.75 4.77
C GLU A 294 -8.69 -13.76 4.56
N GLY A 295 -7.81 -13.53 3.58
CA GLY A 295 -6.76 -14.46 3.19
C GLY A 295 -5.40 -14.19 3.84
N ALA A 296 -5.03 -12.92 4.02
CA ALA A 296 -3.72 -12.54 4.55
C ALA A 296 -3.59 -12.89 6.04
N VAL A 297 -2.40 -13.36 6.43
CA VAL A 297 -2.13 -13.75 7.83
C VAL A 297 -1.95 -12.50 8.71
N ARG A 298 -1.38 -11.43 8.16
CA ARG A 298 -1.02 -10.17 8.84
C ARG A 298 -1.26 -8.99 7.90
N PRO A 299 -2.52 -8.69 7.51
CA PRO A 299 -2.79 -7.66 6.52
C PRO A 299 -2.24 -6.30 6.96
N PHE A 300 -1.60 -5.61 6.02
CA PHE A 300 -1.08 -4.25 6.18
C PHE A 300 -1.44 -3.41 4.96
N ALA A 301 -2.06 -2.25 5.18
CA ALA A 301 -2.62 -1.42 4.11
C ALA A 301 -2.83 0.04 4.55
N SER A 302 -2.77 0.97 3.60
CA SER A 302 -2.99 2.39 3.87
C SER A 302 -3.68 3.10 2.70
N ILE A 303 -4.91 3.55 2.92
CA ILE A 303 -5.64 4.41 1.97
C ILE A 303 -4.95 5.77 1.75
N ILE A 304 -4.21 6.28 2.75
CA ILE A 304 -3.48 7.55 2.60
C ILE A 304 -2.33 7.38 1.60
N ALA A 305 -1.67 6.22 1.61
CA ALA A 305 -0.65 5.91 0.61
C ALA A 305 -1.27 5.86 -0.80
N GLU A 306 -2.47 5.27 -0.93
CA GLU A 306 -3.24 5.28 -2.18
C GLU A 306 -3.55 6.71 -2.65
N GLU A 307 -4.09 7.56 -1.78
CA GLU A 307 -4.45 8.94 -2.11
C GLU A 307 -3.22 9.77 -2.53
N VAL A 308 -2.09 9.62 -1.83
CA VAL A 308 -0.84 10.33 -2.19
C VAL A 308 -0.31 9.84 -3.54
N PHE A 309 -0.31 8.53 -3.78
CA PHE A 309 0.15 7.98 -5.06
C PHE A 309 -0.77 8.40 -6.23
N GLN A 310 -2.10 8.28 -6.06
CA GLN A 310 -3.09 8.69 -7.06
C GLN A 310 -3.14 10.20 -7.29
N SER A 311 -2.71 11.02 -6.33
CA SER A 311 -2.67 12.48 -6.49
C SER A 311 -1.66 12.95 -7.55
N GLY A 312 -0.75 12.07 -8.00
CA GLY A 312 0.33 12.40 -8.94
C GLY A 312 1.45 13.23 -8.31
N LEU A 313 1.47 13.38 -6.98
CA LEU A 313 2.54 14.05 -6.24
C LEU A 313 3.83 13.23 -6.20
N ILE A 314 3.73 11.91 -6.31
CA ILE A 314 4.87 11.01 -6.46
C ILE A 314 5.02 10.75 -7.97
N PRO A 315 6.13 11.15 -8.61
CA PRO A 315 6.37 10.92 -10.03
C PRO A 315 6.84 9.47 -10.26
N SER A 316 6.10 8.51 -9.74
CA SER A 316 6.34 7.07 -9.87
C SER A 316 5.05 6.42 -10.33
N ASP A 317 5.18 5.41 -11.16
CA ASP A 317 4.08 4.61 -11.68
C ASP A 317 4.55 3.16 -11.65
N THR A 318 3.62 2.21 -11.58
CA THR A 318 3.94 0.78 -11.51
C THR A 318 3.23 0.05 -12.63
N ASP A 319 3.57 -1.22 -12.85
CA ASP A 319 2.88 -2.06 -13.82
C ASP A 319 1.37 -2.19 -13.54
N PHE A 320 0.91 -1.93 -12.30
CA PHE A 320 -0.52 -1.86 -11.95
C PHE A 320 -1.29 -0.95 -12.90
N ARG A 321 -0.72 0.22 -13.24
CA ARG A 321 -1.35 1.14 -14.17
C ARG A 321 -1.53 0.52 -15.54
N ILE A 322 -0.56 -0.24 -16.02
CA ILE A 322 -0.63 -0.85 -17.34
C ILE A 322 -1.76 -1.87 -17.40
N PHE A 323 -1.88 -2.73 -16.39
CA PHE A 323 -2.97 -3.70 -16.33
C PHE A 323 -4.34 -3.03 -16.18
N ARG A 324 -4.43 -1.92 -15.44
CA ARG A 324 -5.65 -1.13 -15.30
C ARG A 324 -6.03 -0.42 -16.61
N ASP A 325 -5.12 0.39 -17.16
CA ASP A 325 -5.40 1.32 -18.26
C ASP A 325 -5.47 0.60 -19.63
N PHE A 326 -4.61 -0.39 -19.87
CA PHE A 326 -4.56 -1.12 -21.15
C PHE A 326 -5.26 -2.49 -21.09
N GLY A 327 -5.34 -3.10 -19.91
CA GLY A 327 -6.05 -4.37 -19.70
C GLY A 327 -7.52 -4.20 -19.29
N GLY A 328 -7.89 -3.06 -18.70
CA GLY A 328 -9.20 -2.85 -18.09
C GLY A 328 -9.45 -3.85 -16.95
N LEU A 329 -8.40 -4.26 -16.24
CA LEU A 329 -8.47 -5.29 -15.21
C LEU A 329 -8.54 -4.67 -13.81
N PRO A 330 -9.29 -5.28 -12.89
CA PRO A 330 -9.17 -4.96 -11.48
C PRO A 330 -7.98 -5.67 -10.84
N GLY A 331 -7.34 -5.00 -9.89
CA GLY A 331 -6.22 -5.56 -9.14
C GLY A 331 -5.91 -4.87 -7.82
N LEU A 332 -4.88 -5.40 -7.16
CA LEU A 332 -4.27 -4.88 -5.94
C LEU A 332 -2.78 -4.61 -6.21
N ASP A 333 -2.24 -3.55 -5.64
CA ASP A 333 -0.81 -3.20 -5.72
C ASP A 333 -0.18 -3.17 -4.32
N PHE A 334 0.91 -3.91 -4.17
CA PHE A 334 1.64 -4.06 -2.92
C PHE A 334 3.06 -3.56 -3.06
N ALA A 335 3.54 -2.76 -2.11
CA ALA A 335 4.92 -2.28 -2.13
C ALA A 335 5.62 -2.40 -0.78
N PHE A 336 6.91 -2.75 -0.79
CA PHE A 336 7.78 -2.43 0.33
C PHE A 336 8.06 -0.93 0.34
N ALA A 337 7.69 -0.23 1.41
CA ALA A 337 7.80 1.24 1.48
C ALA A 337 8.75 1.74 2.59
N LYS A 338 9.20 0.86 3.48
CA LYS A 338 10.12 1.24 4.57
C LYS A 338 11.50 1.56 3.99
N ASN A 339 12.28 2.43 4.63
CA ASN A 339 13.64 2.77 4.19
C ASN A 339 13.74 3.29 2.74
N GLY A 340 12.76 4.06 2.24
CA GLY A 340 12.73 4.56 0.86
C GLY A 340 13.96 5.35 0.38
N HIS A 341 14.87 5.76 1.27
CA HIS A 341 16.14 6.38 0.90
C HIS A 341 17.13 5.44 0.17
N VAL A 342 16.91 4.12 0.21
CA VAL A 342 17.73 3.15 -0.54
C VAL A 342 17.21 2.88 -1.95
N TYR A 343 15.94 3.21 -2.21
CA TYR A 343 15.26 2.99 -3.49
C TYR A 343 16.04 3.62 -4.65
N HIS A 344 16.19 2.88 -5.75
CA HIS A 344 16.98 3.28 -6.93
C HIS A 344 18.43 3.70 -6.63
N THR A 345 19.04 3.12 -5.60
CA THR A 345 20.44 3.37 -5.26
C THR A 345 21.25 2.08 -5.12
N LYS A 346 22.58 2.22 -5.11
CA LYS A 346 23.50 1.11 -4.80
C LYS A 346 23.29 0.47 -3.41
N TYR A 347 22.49 1.11 -2.54
CA TYR A 347 22.20 0.62 -1.19
C TYR A 347 20.99 -0.31 -1.15
N ASP A 348 20.22 -0.45 -2.25
CA ASP A 348 19.20 -1.48 -2.34
C ASP A 348 19.84 -2.87 -2.51
N ASN A 349 20.32 -3.40 -1.39
CA ASN A 349 21.03 -4.66 -1.29
C ASN A 349 20.42 -5.54 -0.18
N LEU A 350 20.91 -6.77 -0.06
CA LEU A 350 20.36 -7.78 0.86
C LEU A 350 20.40 -7.38 2.34
N ASP A 351 21.26 -6.45 2.75
CA ASP A 351 21.38 -6.01 4.14
C ASP A 351 20.11 -5.27 4.62
N TYR A 352 19.37 -4.66 3.69
CA TYR A 352 18.13 -3.94 3.95
C TYR A 352 16.86 -4.78 3.74
N VAL A 353 17.02 -6.09 3.47
CA VAL A 353 15.90 -7.04 3.30
C VAL A 353 15.91 -8.06 4.44
N PRO A 354 15.24 -7.77 5.58
CA PRO A 354 15.10 -8.74 6.67
C PRO A 354 14.36 -9.99 6.19
N GLY A 355 14.79 -11.16 6.65
CA GLY A 355 14.09 -12.42 6.31
C GLY A 355 12.63 -12.43 6.74
N GLY A 356 12.29 -11.76 7.85
CA GLY A 356 10.90 -11.62 8.30
C GLY A 356 10.02 -10.81 7.34
N SER A 357 10.59 -9.89 6.55
CA SER A 357 9.85 -9.18 5.49
C SER A 357 9.44 -10.12 4.36
N ILE A 358 10.36 -11.00 3.95
CA ILE A 358 10.10 -12.04 2.94
C ILE A 358 9.01 -12.99 3.42
N GLN A 359 9.09 -13.43 4.69
CA GLN A 359 8.08 -14.32 5.27
C GLN A 359 6.72 -13.63 5.40
N HIS A 360 6.69 -12.37 5.86
CA HIS A 360 5.45 -11.59 6.00
C HIS A 360 4.72 -11.47 4.66
N ALA A 361 5.41 -11.00 3.62
CA ALA A 361 4.84 -10.86 2.29
C ALA A 361 4.45 -12.21 1.69
N GLY A 362 5.33 -13.22 1.80
CA GLY A 362 5.03 -14.56 1.29
C GLY A 362 3.78 -15.19 1.91
N ASP A 363 3.63 -15.10 3.23
CA ASP A 363 2.44 -15.60 3.94
C ASP A 363 1.17 -14.86 3.50
N ASN A 364 1.24 -13.53 3.43
CA ASN A 364 0.09 -12.70 3.08
C ASN A 364 -0.34 -12.86 1.63
N ILE A 365 0.60 -12.81 0.69
CA ILE A 365 0.31 -12.97 -0.73
C ILE A 365 -0.16 -14.40 -1.01
N LEU A 366 0.47 -15.44 -0.45
CA LEU A 366 -0.03 -16.82 -0.61
C LEU A 366 -1.48 -16.96 -0.11
N GLY A 367 -1.79 -16.43 1.07
CA GLY A 367 -3.13 -16.43 1.63
C GLY A 367 -4.14 -15.68 0.77
N LEU A 368 -3.77 -14.49 0.28
CA LEU A 368 -4.53 -13.70 -0.68
C LEU A 368 -4.84 -14.48 -1.96
N LEU A 369 -3.83 -15.07 -2.61
CA LEU A 369 -4.03 -15.80 -3.86
C LEU A 369 -4.98 -16.98 -3.66
N LEU A 370 -4.77 -17.77 -2.59
CA LEU A 370 -5.67 -18.89 -2.27
C LEU A 370 -7.11 -18.42 -2.08
N LYS A 371 -7.30 -17.27 -1.44
CA LYS A 371 -8.63 -16.70 -1.21
C LYS A 371 -9.28 -16.17 -2.48
N ILE A 372 -8.52 -15.49 -3.35
CA ILE A 372 -9.00 -15.05 -4.67
C ILE A 372 -9.41 -16.26 -5.53
N LEU A 373 -8.65 -17.36 -5.49
CA LEU A 373 -8.96 -18.58 -6.24
C LEU A 373 -10.25 -19.28 -5.75
N GLU A 374 -10.74 -18.94 -4.56
CA GLU A 374 -12.03 -19.42 -4.04
C GLU A 374 -13.19 -18.45 -4.32
N ALA A 375 -12.88 -17.23 -4.77
CA ALA A 375 -13.87 -16.17 -4.95
C ALA A 375 -14.74 -16.43 -6.19
N PRO A 376 -16.08 -16.43 -6.08
CA PRO A 376 -16.97 -16.61 -7.22
C PRO A 376 -16.83 -15.50 -8.27
N GLU A 377 -16.38 -14.31 -7.89
CA GLU A 377 -16.15 -13.18 -8.80
C GLU A 377 -15.08 -13.49 -9.87
N LEU A 378 -14.09 -14.33 -9.54
CA LEU A 378 -13.05 -14.74 -10.48
C LEU A 378 -13.62 -15.69 -11.57
N GLU A 379 -14.56 -16.56 -11.21
CA GLU A 379 -15.24 -17.47 -12.14
C GLU A 379 -16.09 -16.73 -13.17
N HIS A 380 -16.69 -15.59 -12.78
CA HIS A 380 -17.53 -14.76 -13.64
C HIS A 380 -16.75 -13.67 -14.40
N GLY A 381 -15.43 -13.80 -14.52
CA GLY A 381 -14.60 -12.88 -15.30
C GLY A 381 -14.31 -11.54 -14.63
N GLY A 382 -14.32 -11.49 -13.30
CA GLY A 382 -13.95 -10.30 -12.55
C GLY A 382 -14.94 -9.16 -12.75
N VAL A 383 -16.24 -9.43 -12.55
CA VAL A 383 -17.36 -8.47 -12.61
C VAL A 383 -17.19 -7.43 -13.74
N GLN A 384 -17.48 -7.84 -14.98
CA GLN A 384 -17.65 -6.92 -16.11
C GLN A 384 -18.93 -6.09 -15.94
N SER A 385 -18.77 -4.77 -15.97
CA SER A 385 -19.49 -3.96 -16.96
C SER A 385 -18.45 -3.24 -17.82
N LEU A 386 -18.24 -3.75 -19.04
CA LEU A 386 -17.43 -3.15 -20.11
C LEU A 386 -18.17 -2.01 -20.84
N ASP A 387 -19.30 -1.55 -20.29
CA ASP A 387 -19.92 -0.31 -20.74
C ASP A 387 -19.21 0.82 -19.99
N GLY A 388 -18.37 1.57 -20.69
CA GLY A 388 -17.58 2.73 -20.21
C GLY A 388 -18.41 3.88 -19.61
N THR A 389 -19.58 3.61 -19.08
CA THR A 389 -20.20 4.40 -18.03
C THR A 389 -19.48 4.10 -16.74
N HIS A 390 -18.84 5.11 -16.15
CA HIS A 390 -18.40 5.12 -14.75
C HIS A 390 -19.57 4.68 -13.86
N GLN A 391 -19.71 3.38 -13.62
CA GLN A 391 -20.86 2.84 -12.91
C GLN A 391 -20.58 3.00 -11.42
N ASP A 392 -21.09 4.12 -10.92
CA ASP A 392 -21.27 4.53 -9.53
C ASP A 392 -20.09 4.23 -8.59
N SER A 393 -19.39 5.30 -8.22
CA SER A 393 -18.48 5.43 -7.07
C SER A 393 -19.14 5.16 -5.70
N ARG A 394 -20.23 4.38 -5.65
CA ARG A 394 -21.00 4.02 -4.45
C ARG A 394 -20.51 2.73 -3.79
N ASP A 395 -19.76 1.91 -4.53
CA ASP A 395 -19.23 0.63 -4.07
C ASP A 395 -17.74 0.65 -3.71
N GLY A 396 -17.08 1.82 -3.70
CA GLY A 396 -15.71 1.93 -3.20
C GLY A 396 -15.56 1.36 -1.79
N MET A 397 -14.40 0.78 -1.47
CA MET A 397 -14.05 0.30 -0.12
C MET A 397 -13.05 1.27 0.51
N VAL A 398 -13.30 1.63 1.76
CA VAL A 398 -12.28 2.24 2.61
C VAL A 398 -11.59 1.13 3.37
N TYR A 399 -10.27 1.12 3.33
CA TYR A 399 -9.45 0.10 3.97
C TYR A 399 -8.19 0.72 4.57
N PHE A 400 -7.88 0.41 5.82
CA PHE A 400 -6.63 0.83 6.44
C PHE A 400 -6.30 -0.07 7.64
N ASP A 401 -5.01 -0.19 7.93
CA ASP A 401 -4.54 -0.77 9.17
C ASP A 401 -4.71 0.23 10.32
N PHE A 402 -5.32 -0.23 11.42
CA PHE A 402 -5.44 0.57 12.63
C PHE A 402 -4.26 0.30 13.56
N LEU A 403 -3.23 1.16 13.48
CA LEU A 403 -2.10 1.20 14.41
C LEU A 403 -1.30 -0.11 14.51
N GLY A 404 -1.32 -0.94 13.47
CA GLY A 404 -0.67 -2.24 13.39
C GLY A 404 -1.40 -3.37 14.11
N PHE A 405 -2.63 -3.15 14.59
CA PHE A 405 -3.37 -4.14 15.38
C PHE A 405 -4.34 -4.97 14.54
N PHE A 406 -5.13 -4.33 13.70
CA PHE A 406 -6.14 -4.99 12.88
C PHE A 406 -6.53 -4.12 11.70
N MET A 407 -7.01 -4.80 10.66
CA MET A 407 -7.47 -4.17 9.44
C MET A 407 -8.91 -3.66 9.61
N VAL A 408 -9.16 -2.41 9.21
CA VAL A 408 -10.49 -1.81 9.15
C VAL A 408 -10.93 -1.77 7.69
N THR A 409 -12.12 -2.29 7.40
CA THR A 409 -12.73 -2.21 6.06
C THR A 409 -14.21 -1.87 6.15
N TYR A 410 -14.68 -0.93 5.33
CA TYR A 410 -16.09 -0.63 5.17
C TYR A 410 -16.37 0.00 3.81
N THR A 411 -17.62 -0.03 3.34
CA THR A 411 -17.98 0.58 2.06
C THR A 411 -18.01 2.10 2.16
N TYR A 412 -17.76 2.78 1.04
CA TYR A 412 -17.80 4.23 0.92
C TYR A 412 -19.14 4.81 1.39
N SER A 413 -20.24 4.11 1.11
CA SER A 413 -21.58 4.46 1.58
C SER A 413 -21.69 4.50 3.11
N VAL A 414 -21.09 3.52 3.80
CA VAL A 414 -21.00 3.51 5.28
C VAL A 414 -20.11 4.65 5.77
N GLY A 415 -18.95 4.86 5.13
CA GLY A 415 -18.06 5.97 5.44
C GLY A 415 -18.75 7.33 5.36
N ASN A 416 -19.48 7.59 4.28
CA ASN A 416 -20.23 8.82 4.07
C ASN A 416 -21.33 9.00 5.13
N LEU A 417 -22.02 7.93 5.52
CA LEU A 417 -22.99 7.96 6.61
C LEU A 417 -22.32 8.34 7.95
N LEU A 418 -21.18 7.73 8.28
CA LEU A 418 -20.43 8.03 9.49
C LEU A 418 -19.97 9.49 9.53
N VAL A 419 -19.43 10.01 8.43
CA VAL A 419 -19.03 11.42 8.31
C VAL A 419 -20.22 12.35 8.53
N LYS A 420 -21.37 12.08 7.88
CA LYS A 420 -22.60 12.86 8.07
C LYS A 420 -23.09 12.84 9.51
N LEU A 421 -23.02 11.70 10.19
CA LEU A 421 -23.37 11.57 11.60
C LEU A 421 -22.42 12.38 12.50
N VAL A 422 -21.11 12.33 12.25
CA VAL A 422 -20.13 13.14 12.99
C VAL A 422 -20.38 14.63 12.82
N VAL A 423 -20.67 15.08 11.59
CA VAL A 423 -21.04 16.48 11.31
C VAL A 423 -22.33 16.85 12.06
N LEU A 424 -23.36 16.01 12.00
CA LEU A 424 -24.62 16.25 12.70
C LEU A 424 -24.42 16.35 14.22
N VAL A 425 -23.69 15.41 14.83
CA VAL A 425 -23.38 15.42 16.26
C VAL A 425 -22.58 16.67 16.64
N SER A 426 -21.62 17.07 15.80
CA SER A 426 -20.84 18.28 16.02
C SER A 426 -21.70 19.54 15.98
N LEU A 427 -22.62 19.64 15.01
CA LEU A 427 -23.58 20.73 14.89
C LEU A 427 -24.56 20.76 16.08
N VAL A 428 -25.08 19.61 16.51
CA VAL A 428 -25.97 19.49 17.67
C VAL A 428 -25.23 19.88 18.95
N SER A 429 -23.98 19.42 19.13
CA SER A 429 -23.13 19.79 20.27
C SER A 429 -22.85 21.29 20.29
N MET A 430 -22.55 21.88 19.13
CA MET A 430 -22.34 23.33 19.00
C MET A 430 -23.63 24.11 19.32
N ALA A 431 -24.77 23.70 18.77
CA ALA A 431 -26.07 24.33 19.03
C ALA A 431 -26.45 24.24 20.53
N TRP A 432 -26.22 23.09 21.15
CA TRP A 432 -26.48 22.90 22.58
C TRP A 432 -25.57 23.79 23.44
N ARG A 433 -24.28 23.88 23.11
CA ARG A 433 -23.33 24.80 23.78
C ARG A 433 -23.72 26.27 23.60
N MET A 434 -24.15 26.67 22.41
CA MET A 434 -24.63 28.04 22.15
C MET A 434 -25.88 28.34 23.01
N LYS A 435 -26.87 27.44 23.05
CA LYS A 435 -28.07 27.59 23.88
C LYS A 435 -27.76 27.66 25.38
N SER A 436 -26.87 26.80 25.87
CA SER A 436 -26.46 26.84 27.28
C SER A 436 -25.67 28.12 27.61
N SER A 437 -24.88 28.64 26.66
CA SER A 437 -24.15 29.91 26.83
C SER A 437 -25.06 31.14 26.80
N SER A 438 -26.18 31.10 26.05
CA SER A 438 -27.18 32.17 26.05
C SER A 438 -28.07 32.14 27.29
N ALA A 439 -28.40 30.94 27.79
CA ALA A 439 -29.16 30.78 29.03
C ALA A 439 -28.37 31.23 30.28
N GLY A 440 -27.02 31.12 30.26
CA GLY A 440 -26.15 31.59 31.34
C GLY A 440 -25.86 33.10 31.35
N ARG A 441 -26.42 33.91 30.43
CA ARG A 441 -26.25 35.38 30.39
C ARG A 441 -27.41 36.16 31.03
N HIS A 442 -28.45 35.48 31.51
CA HIS A 442 -29.63 36.10 32.13
C HIS A 442 -29.72 35.88 33.65
N LEU A 443 -28.60 35.59 34.31
CA LEU A 443 -28.50 35.55 35.78
C LEU A 443 -27.49 36.58 36.27
#